data_AF-U6DMW8-F1
#
_entry.id   AF-U6DMW8-F1
#
_cell.length_a   1.000
_cell.length_b   1.000
_cell.length_c   1.000
_cell.angle_alpha   90.00
_cell.angle_beta   90.00
_cell.angle_gamma   90.00
#
_symmetry.space_group_name_H-M   'P 1'
#
loop_
_entity.id
_entity.type
_entity.pdbx_description
1 polymer ?
#
loop_
_entity_poly.entity_id
_entity_poly.type
_entity_poly.pdbx_seq_one_letter_code
_entity_poly.pdbx_strand_id
1 'polypeptide(L)'
;NEKGEYEVAEGIGSTVFRAILDYYKTGIIRCPDGISIPELREACDYLCISFEYSTIKCRDLSALMHELSNDGARRQFEFYLEEMILPLMVASAQSGERECHIVVLTDDDVVDWDEEYPPQMGEEYSQIIYSTKLYRFFKYIENRDVAKSVLKERGLKKIRLGIEGYPTYKEKVKKRPGGRPEVIYNYVQRPFIRMSWEKEEGKSRHVDFQCVKSKSITNLAAAAADIPQDQLVVMHPTPQVDELDILPIHPPSGNNDLDPDAQNPML
;
A
#
# COMPACT_ATOMS: atom_id res chain seq x y z
N ASN A 1 -40.50 11.88 -12.04
CA ASN A 1 -40.57 13.22 -12.69
C ASN A 1 -42.01 13.76 -12.59
N GLU A 2 -42.30 14.90 -13.22
CA GLU A 2 -43.62 15.56 -13.16
C GLU A 2 -44.79 14.73 -13.75
N LYS A 3 -44.49 13.69 -14.53
CA LYS A 3 -45.49 12.78 -15.13
C LYS A 3 -45.76 11.54 -14.28
N GLY A 4 -45.09 11.39 -13.14
CA GLY A 4 -45.13 10.18 -12.32
C GLY A 4 -44.24 9.04 -12.84
N GLU A 5 -43.37 9.31 -13.82
CA GLU A 5 -42.39 8.33 -14.35
C GLU A 5 -41.11 8.32 -13.49
N TYR A 6 -40.37 7.21 -13.52
CA TYR A 6 -39.05 7.11 -12.89
C TYR A 6 -37.95 7.42 -13.90
N GLU A 7 -37.02 8.30 -13.53
CA GLU A 7 -35.74 8.50 -14.22
C GLU A 7 -34.70 7.62 -13.53
N VAL A 8 -34.11 6.69 -14.29
CA VAL A 8 -33.28 5.58 -13.80
C VAL A 8 -32.23 5.23 -14.85
N ALA A 9 -31.23 4.44 -14.45
CA ALA A 9 -30.24 3.87 -15.38
C ALA A 9 -29.44 4.95 -16.14
N GLU A 10 -29.02 6.00 -15.43
CA GLU A 10 -28.20 7.07 -16.00
C GLU A 10 -26.89 6.50 -16.59
N GLY A 11 -26.55 6.93 -17.81
CA GLY A 11 -25.41 6.40 -18.58
C GLY A 11 -25.68 5.09 -19.33
N ILE A 12 -26.72 4.32 -18.98
CA ILE A 12 -27.00 3.02 -19.62
C ILE A 12 -27.79 3.22 -20.93
N GLY A 13 -27.29 2.63 -22.03
CA GLY A 13 -27.94 2.68 -23.33
C GLY A 13 -29.34 2.05 -23.33
N SER A 14 -30.30 2.66 -24.04
CA SER A 14 -31.71 2.21 -24.05
C SER A 14 -31.92 0.78 -24.59
N THR A 15 -31.02 0.31 -25.46
CA THR A 15 -30.91 -1.09 -25.92
C THR A 15 -30.49 -2.04 -24.82
N VAL A 16 -29.47 -1.66 -24.02
CA VAL A 16 -28.98 -2.41 -22.86
C VAL A 16 -30.07 -2.47 -21.78
N PHE A 17 -30.66 -1.32 -21.45
CA PHE A 17 -31.76 -1.24 -20.48
C PHE A 17 -32.98 -2.06 -20.91
N ARG A 18 -33.33 -2.09 -22.21
CA ARG A 18 -34.39 -2.99 -22.73
C ARG A 18 -34.07 -4.47 -22.47
N ALA A 19 -32.85 -4.92 -22.75
CA ALA A 19 -32.45 -6.31 -22.51
C ALA A 19 -32.49 -6.67 -21.01
N ILE A 20 -32.15 -5.73 -20.14
CA ILE A 20 -32.25 -5.89 -18.69
C ILE A 20 -33.72 -5.92 -18.21
N LEU A 21 -34.62 -5.10 -18.77
CA LEU A 21 -36.06 -5.18 -18.49
C LEU A 21 -36.70 -6.51 -18.90
N ASP A 22 -36.14 -7.23 -19.86
CA ASP A 22 -36.60 -8.56 -20.27
C ASP A 22 -36.04 -9.68 -19.37
N TYR A 23 -34.92 -9.46 -18.67
CA TYR A 23 -34.44 -10.37 -17.61
C TYR A 23 -35.43 -10.45 -16.45
N TYR A 24 -36.00 -9.33 -15.98
CA TYR A 24 -37.03 -9.33 -14.93
C TYR A 24 -38.33 -10.09 -15.31
N LYS A 25 -38.50 -10.46 -16.59
CA LYS A 25 -39.63 -11.27 -17.09
C LYS A 25 -39.26 -12.74 -17.37
N THR A 26 -37.98 -13.05 -17.59
CA THR A 26 -37.53 -14.33 -18.18
C THR A 26 -36.37 -15.00 -17.45
N GLY A 27 -35.72 -14.31 -16.51
CA GLY A 27 -34.47 -14.74 -15.88
C GLY A 27 -33.24 -14.68 -16.79
N ILE A 28 -33.36 -14.16 -18.03
CA ILE A 28 -32.29 -14.17 -19.03
C ILE A 28 -32.08 -12.79 -19.66
N ILE A 29 -30.86 -12.27 -19.58
CA ILE A 29 -30.39 -11.15 -20.40
C ILE A 29 -29.84 -11.73 -21.71
N ARG A 30 -30.37 -11.26 -22.85
CA ARG A 30 -29.78 -11.51 -24.17
C ARG A 30 -29.00 -10.26 -24.58
N CYS A 31 -27.67 -10.36 -24.66
CA CYS A 31 -26.83 -9.23 -25.08
C CYS A 31 -27.25 -8.77 -26.49
N PRO A 32 -27.62 -7.49 -26.69
CA PRO A 32 -28.03 -7.00 -28.00
C PRO A 32 -26.88 -7.00 -29.02
N ASP A 33 -27.23 -7.03 -30.30
CA ASP A 33 -26.25 -6.92 -31.38
C ASP A 33 -25.62 -5.52 -31.38
N GLY A 34 -24.27 -5.47 -31.42
CA GLY A 34 -23.50 -4.23 -31.39
C GLY A 34 -23.16 -3.70 -29.99
N ILE A 35 -23.72 -4.28 -28.93
CA ILE A 35 -23.39 -3.97 -27.53
C ILE A 35 -22.19 -4.80 -27.08
N SER A 36 -21.29 -4.20 -26.30
CA SER A 36 -20.13 -4.92 -25.76
C SER A 36 -20.46 -5.65 -24.45
N ILE A 37 -19.75 -6.75 -24.15
CA ILE A 37 -19.96 -7.47 -22.90
C ILE A 37 -19.57 -6.64 -21.65
N PRO A 38 -18.47 -5.85 -21.66
CA PRO A 38 -18.15 -4.93 -20.55
C PRO A 38 -19.23 -3.86 -20.32
N GLU A 39 -19.78 -3.25 -21.37
CA GLU A 39 -20.89 -2.28 -21.27
C GLU A 39 -22.13 -2.91 -20.64
N LEU A 40 -22.45 -4.16 -21.03
CA LEU A 40 -23.54 -4.90 -20.41
C LEU A 40 -23.22 -5.27 -18.95
N ARG A 41 -21.96 -5.55 -18.62
CA ARG A 41 -21.50 -5.84 -17.26
C ARG A 41 -21.65 -4.62 -16.35
N GLU A 42 -21.14 -3.46 -16.76
CA GLU A 42 -21.30 -2.19 -16.02
C GLU A 42 -22.78 -1.87 -15.76
N ALA A 43 -23.66 -2.09 -16.75
CA ALA A 43 -25.10 -1.91 -16.59
C ALA A 43 -25.75 -2.94 -15.63
N CYS A 44 -25.23 -4.16 -15.55
CA CYS A 44 -25.67 -5.16 -14.56
C CYS A 44 -25.21 -4.80 -13.15
N ASP A 45 -23.94 -4.38 -12.98
CA ASP A 45 -23.39 -3.98 -11.69
C ASP A 45 -24.12 -2.76 -11.12
N TYR A 46 -24.37 -1.73 -11.94
CA TYR A 46 -25.16 -0.54 -11.55
C TYR A 46 -26.60 -0.90 -11.11
N LEU A 47 -27.25 -1.85 -11.80
CA LEU A 47 -28.61 -2.31 -11.46
C LEU A 47 -28.64 -3.47 -10.45
N CYS A 48 -27.49 -3.83 -9.86
CA CYS A 48 -27.33 -4.91 -8.89
C CYS A 48 -27.85 -6.28 -9.37
N ILE A 49 -27.59 -6.61 -10.64
CA ILE A 49 -27.99 -7.88 -11.28
C ILE A 49 -26.79 -8.82 -11.37
N SER A 50 -26.96 -10.07 -10.92
CA SER A 50 -25.94 -11.10 -10.99
C SER A 50 -25.54 -11.45 -12.42
N PHE A 51 -24.32 -11.08 -12.80
CA PHE A 51 -23.73 -11.36 -14.09
C PHE A 51 -23.16 -12.79 -14.14
N GLU A 52 -23.92 -13.74 -14.68
CA GLU A 52 -23.57 -15.16 -14.68
C GLU A 52 -23.77 -15.83 -16.05
N TYR A 53 -23.10 -16.96 -16.30
CA TYR A 53 -23.38 -17.79 -17.48
C TYR A 53 -24.85 -18.30 -17.53
N SER A 54 -25.52 -18.34 -16.38
CA SER A 54 -26.92 -18.73 -16.21
C SER A 54 -27.85 -17.64 -16.76
N THR A 55 -27.65 -16.39 -16.35
CA THR A 55 -28.47 -15.21 -16.69
C THR A 55 -28.09 -14.61 -18.05
N ILE A 56 -26.80 -14.51 -18.39
CA ILE A 56 -26.32 -13.87 -19.62
C ILE A 56 -26.33 -14.84 -20.80
N LYS A 57 -26.75 -14.37 -21.99
CA LYS A 57 -26.59 -15.05 -23.27
C LYS A 57 -26.09 -14.06 -24.33
N CYS A 58 -24.95 -14.36 -24.95
CA CYS A 58 -24.27 -13.50 -25.93
C CYS A 58 -23.84 -14.30 -27.17
N ARG A 59 -23.33 -13.61 -28.19
CA ARG A 59 -22.58 -14.24 -29.31
C ARG A 59 -21.08 -14.29 -29.04
N ASP A 60 -20.51 -13.26 -28.42
CA ASP A 60 -19.10 -13.23 -28.03
C ASP A 60 -18.88 -13.99 -26.72
N LEU A 61 -18.54 -15.27 -26.86
CA LEU A 61 -18.14 -16.12 -25.75
C LEU A 61 -16.77 -15.73 -25.18
N SER A 62 -15.87 -15.12 -25.97
CA SER A 62 -14.54 -14.74 -25.51
C SER A 62 -14.62 -13.59 -24.50
N ALA A 63 -15.42 -12.57 -24.80
CA ALA A 63 -15.65 -11.46 -23.88
C ALA A 63 -16.46 -11.89 -22.64
N LEU A 64 -17.45 -12.78 -22.78
CA LEU A 64 -18.13 -13.37 -21.61
C LEU A 64 -17.16 -14.16 -20.70
N MET A 65 -16.29 -14.98 -21.30
CA MET A 65 -15.30 -15.74 -20.54
C MET A 65 -14.23 -14.83 -19.92
N HIS A 66 -13.94 -13.65 -20.48
CA HIS A 66 -13.05 -12.66 -19.87
C HIS A 66 -13.67 -12.09 -18.59
N GLU A 67 -14.91 -11.58 -18.62
CA GLU A 67 -15.60 -11.06 -17.44
C GLU A 67 -15.70 -12.10 -16.31
N LEU A 68 -16.16 -13.31 -16.64
CA LEU A 68 -16.27 -14.41 -15.68
C LEU A 68 -14.89 -14.88 -15.14
N SER A 69 -13.82 -14.73 -15.92
CA SER A 69 -12.45 -14.97 -15.46
C SER A 69 -11.96 -13.89 -14.53
N ASN A 70 -12.33 -12.62 -14.75
CA ASN A 70 -11.97 -11.51 -13.86
C ASN A 70 -12.64 -11.67 -12.48
N ASP A 71 -13.92 -12.06 -12.42
CA ASP A 71 -14.60 -12.40 -11.16
C ASP A 71 -14.01 -13.64 -10.48
N GLY A 72 -13.59 -14.65 -11.26
CA GLY A 72 -12.87 -15.80 -10.75
C GLY A 72 -11.51 -15.42 -10.15
N ALA A 73 -10.75 -14.60 -10.87
CA ALA A 73 -9.42 -14.15 -10.47
C ALA A 73 -9.45 -13.23 -9.24
N ARG A 74 -10.45 -12.34 -9.13
CA ARG A 74 -10.69 -11.52 -7.94
C ARG A 74 -10.85 -12.38 -6.69
N ARG A 75 -11.84 -13.29 -6.69
CA ARG A 75 -12.13 -14.18 -5.56
C ARG A 75 -10.95 -15.10 -5.21
N GLN A 76 -10.27 -15.63 -6.23
CA GLN A 76 -9.09 -16.47 -6.03
C GLN A 76 -7.92 -15.68 -5.44
N PHE A 77 -7.72 -14.43 -5.86
CA PHE A 77 -6.69 -13.56 -5.31
C PHE A 77 -7.02 -13.07 -3.91
N GLU A 78 -8.28 -12.75 -3.61
CA GLU A 78 -8.73 -12.39 -2.26
C GLU A 78 -8.43 -13.53 -1.27
N PHE A 79 -8.70 -14.78 -1.62
CA PHE A 79 -8.27 -15.95 -0.83
C PHE A 79 -6.75 -16.03 -0.66
N TYR A 80 -5.96 -15.84 -1.72
CA TYR A 80 -4.49 -15.84 -1.63
C TYR A 80 -3.93 -14.65 -0.85
N LEU A 81 -4.65 -13.52 -0.83
CA LEU A 81 -4.28 -12.33 -0.09
C LEU A 81 -4.37 -12.59 1.42
N GLU A 82 -5.50 -13.08 1.92
CA GLU A 82 -5.68 -13.37 3.34
C GLU A 82 -4.79 -14.54 3.81
N GLU A 83 -4.70 -15.64 3.05
CA GLU A 83 -4.09 -16.90 3.52
C GLU A 83 -2.56 -16.97 3.37
N MET A 84 -1.96 -16.30 2.37
CA MET A 84 -0.53 -16.44 2.06
C MET A 84 0.25 -15.11 2.04
N ILE A 85 -0.36 -14.02 1.60
CA ILE A 85 0.33 -12.72 1.45
C ILE A 85 0.25 -11.91 2.75
N LEU A 86 -0.93 -11.81 3.36
CA LEU A 86 -1.17 -11.04 4.58
C LEU A 86 -0.30 -11.49 5.77
N PRO A 87 -0.06 -12.79 6.03
CA PRO A 87 0.83 -13.21 7.13
C PRO A 87 2.25 -12.67 6.98
N LEU A 88 2.79 -12.61 5.75
CA LEU A 88 4.10 -12.05 5.46
C LEU A 88 4.12 -10.52 5.59
N MET A 89 3.05 -9.84 5.14
CA MET A 89 2.88 -8.40 5.36
C MET A 89 2.78 -8.04 6.83
N VAL A 90 2.07 -8.84 7.64
CA VAL A 90 1.96 -8.65 9.10
C VAL A 90 3.32 -8.86 9.77
N ALA A 91 4.08 -9.89 9.38
CA ALA A 91 5.44 -10.11 9.89
C ALA A 91 6.37 -8.92 9.57
N SER A 92 6.37 -8.43 8.33
CA SER A 92 7.12 -7.23 7.94
C SER A 92 6.65 -5.97 8.69
N ALA A 93 5.35 -5.78 8.89
CA ALA A 93 4.83 -4.65 9.68
C ALA A 93 5.25 -4.73 11.17
N GLN A 94 5.30 -5.94 11.74
CA GLN A 94 5.77 -6.20 13.10
C GLN A 94 7.28 -6.01 13.27
N SER A 95 8.09 -6.31 12.24
CA SER A 95 9.53 -5.98 12.24
C SER A 95 9.82 -4.49 12.01
N GLY A 96 8.79 -3.68 11.78
CA GLY A 96 8.89 -2.23 11.66
C GLY A 96 8.83 -1.69 10.22
N GLU A 97 8.65 -2.54 9.21
CA GLU A 97 8.65 -2.14 7.80
C GLU A 97 7.40 -1.36 7.36
N ARG A 98 7.52 -0.68 6.22
CA ARG A 98 6.41 0.02 5.54
C ARG A 98 6.16 -0.45 4.11
N GLU A 99 6.92 -1.44 3.65
CA GLU A 99 6.63 -2.19 2.44
C GLU A 99 6.98 -3.68 2.60
N CYS A 100 6.49 -4.49 1.68
CA CYS A 100 6.84 -5.90 1.56
C CYS A 100 7.13 -6.21 0.10
N HIS A 101 8.25 -6.90 -0.14
CA HIS A 101 8.58 -7.54 -1.41
C HIS A 101 8.46 -9.05 -1.20
N ILE A 102 7.63 -9.71 -2.00
CA ILE A 102 7.37 -11.15 -1.95
C ILE A 102 7.69 -11.77 -3.31
N VAL A 103 8.47 -12.85 -3.34
CA VAL A 103 8.68 -13.68 -4.54
C VAL A 103 7.88 -14.97 -4.42
N VAL A 104 7.22 -15.37 -5.50
CA VAL A 104 6.42 -16.58 -5.58
C VAL A 104 7.17 -17.67 -6.32
N LEU A 105 7.61 -18.67 -5.56
CA LEU A 105 8.24 -19.88 -6.07
C LEU A 105 7.20 -20.99 -6.28
N THR A 106 7.53 -21.97 -7.12
CA THR A 106 6.79 -23.22 -7.24
C THR A 106 7.17 -24.19 -6.12
N ASP A 107 6.34 -25.20 -5.88
CA ASP A 107 6.57 -26.16 -4.80
C ASP A 107 7.79 -27.08 -5.09
N ASP A 108 8.23 -27.12 -6.36
CA ASP A 108 9.38 -27.87 -6.86
C ASP A 108 10.67 -27.03 -6.94
N ASP A 109 10.65 -25.73 -6.59
CA ASP A 109 11.83 -24.85 -6.66
C ASP A 109 12.82 -25.09 -5.52
N VAL A 110 14.11 -25.19 -5.86
CA VAL A 110 15.22 -25.25 -4.89
C VAL A 110 16.02 -23.96 -4.95
N VAL A 111 16.20 -23.34 -3.78
CA VAL A 111 17.05 -22.16 -3.57
C VAL A 111 18.23 -22.58 -2.71
N ASP A 112 19.43 -22.48 -3.27
CA ASP A 112 20.71 -22.93 -2.69
C ASP A 112 21.73 -21.78 -2.82
N TRP A 113 21.61 -20.81 -1.92
CA TRP A 113 22.47 -19.63 -1.89
C TRP A 113 23.75 -19.93 -1.12
N ASP A 114 24.88 -19.59 -1.73
CA ASP A 114 26.20 -19.89 -1.21
C ASP A 114 26.63 -18.89 -0.13
N GLU A 115 26.97 -19.40 1.06
CA GLU A 115 27.26 -18.58 2.25
C GLU A 115 28.44 -17.62 2.08
N GLU A 116 29.48 -17.99 1.31
CA GLU A 116 30.67 -17.17 1.06
C GLU A 116 30.40 -16.09 -0.01
N TYR A 117 29.49 -16.36 -0.95
CA TYR A 117 29.16 -15.46 -2.07
C TYR A 117 27.64 -15.41 -2.35
N PRO A 118 26.82 -14.86 -1.44
CA PRO A 118 25.37 -14.74 -1.64
C PRO A 118 25.03 -13.86 -2.85
N PRO A 119 23.86 -14.05 -3.48
CA PRO A 119 23.46 -13.27 -4.65
C PRO A 119 23.19 -11.81 -4.28
N GLN A 120 23.46 -10.90 -5.21
CA GLN A 120 23.21 -9.47 -5.04
C GLN A 120 21.72 -9.16 -5.26
N MET A 121 20.91 -9.35 -4.21
CA MET A 121 19.45 -9.16 -4.22
C MET A 121 18.99 -7.68 -4.27
N GLY A 122 19.92 -6.73 -4.27
CA GLY A 122 19.62 -5.30 -4.10
C GLY A 122 19.48 -4.92 -2.62
N GLU A 123 18.81 -3.79 -2.35
CA GLU A 123 18.59 -3.27 -1.00
C GLU A 123 17.31 -3.84 -0.34
N GLU A 124 16.56 -4.69 -1.06
CA GLU A 124 15.21 -5.13 -0.66
C GLU A 124 15.19 -6.59 -0.17
N TYR A 125 14.88 -6.78 1.12
CA TYR A 125 14.69 -8.11 1.69
C TYR A 125 13.39 -8.74 1.14
N SER A 126 13.54 -9.76 0.30
CA SER A 126 12.42 -10.47 -0.33
C SER A 126 11.93 -11.62 0.55
N GLN A 127 10.67 -11.56 0.98
CA GLN A 127 9.95 -12.71 1.53
C GLN A 127 9.64 -13.73 0.42
N ILE A 128 9.41 -15.00 0.78
CA ILE A 128 9.19 -16.09 -0.18
C ILE A 128 7.86 -16.80 0.12
N ILE A 129 7.05 -17.02 -0.92
CA ILE A 129 5.92 -17.97 -0.90
C ILE A 129 6.25 -19.13 -1.84
N TYR A 130 6.25 -20.36 -1.31
CA TYR A 130 6.22 -21.58 -2.12
C TYR A 130 4.75 -21.95 -2.39
N SER A 131 4.30 -21.80 -3.63
CA SER A 131 2.95 -22.17 -4.06
C SER A 131 2.85 -22.25 -5.58
N THR A 132 2.87 -23.46 -6.15
CA THR A 132 2.66 -23.64 -7.61
C THR A 132 1.29 -23.11 -8.06
N LYS A 133 0.31 -23.07 -7.15
CA LYS A 133 -1.02 -22.49 -7.42
C LYS A 133 -0.94 -20.98 -7.59
N LEU A 134 -0.26 -20.27 -6.69
CA LEU A 134 -0.06 -18.81 -6.78
C LEU A 134 0.84 -18.43 -7.97
N TYR A 135 1.88 -19.23 -8.25
CA TYR A 135 2.70 -19.10 -9.45
C TYR A 135 1.85 -19.19 -10.73
N ARG A 136 0.98 -20.21 -10.85
CA ARG A 136 0.09 -20.38 -12.00
C ARG A 136 -0.94 -19.25 -12.12
N PHE A 137 -1.39 -18.69 -11.00
CA PHE A 137 -2.29 -17.54 -10.97
C PHE A 137 -1.62 -16.30 -11.60
N PHE A 138 -0.43 -15.91 -11.14
CA PHE A 138 0.28 -14.72 -11.65
C PHE A 138 0.95 -14.89 -13.02
N LYS A 139 0.91 -16.09 -13.61
CA LYS A 139 1.35 -16.34 -14.99
C LYS A 139 0.58 -15.49 -16.01
N TYR A 140 -0.68 -15.19 -15.74
CA TYR A 140 -1.56 -14.41 -16.62
C TYR A 140 -1.47 -12.92 -16.31
N ILE A 141 -1.39 -12.07 -17.34
CA ILE A 141 -1.31 -10.61 -17.14
C ILE A 141 -2.61 -10.05 -16.55
N GLU A 142 -3.76 -10.45 -17.07
CA GLU A 142 -5.09 -10.08 -16.55
C GLU A 142 -5.20 -10.32 -15.03
N ASN A 143 -4.81 -11.52 -14.57
CA ASN A 143 -4.80 -11.89 -13.15
C ASN A 143 -3.91 -10.97 -12.29
N ARG A 144 -2.79 -10.46 -12.85
CA ARG A 144 -1.94 -9.48 -12.15
C ARG A 144 -2.62 -8.12 -12.07
N ASP A 145 -3.30 -7.65 -13.11
CA ASP A 145 -3.98 -6.35 -13.07
C ASP A 145 -5.31 -6.37 -12.27
N VAL A 146 -6.00 -7.52 -12.21
CA VAL A 146 -7.07 -7.79 -11.23
C VAL A 146 -6.51 -7.76 -9.80
N ALA A 147 -5.45 -8.52 -9.52
CA ALA A 147 -4.81 -8.52 -8.19
C ALA A 147 -4.30 -7.14 -7.76
N LYS A 148 -3.71 -6.38 -8.70
CA LYS A 148 -3.28 -4.99 -8.51
C LYS A 148 -4.43 -4.06 -8.17
N SER A 149 -5.64 -4.33 -8.65
CA SER A 149 -6.83 -3.54 -8.33
C SER A 149 -7.36 -3.89 -6.94
N VAL A 150 -7.45 -5.18 -6.59
CA VAL A 150 -7.75 -5.64 -5.21
C VAL A 150 -6.78 -5.03 -4.19
N LEU A 151 -5.47 -5.02 -4.47
CA LEU A 151 -4.47 -4.43 -3.56
C LEU A 151 -4.67 -2.91 -3.39
N LYS A 152 -5.06 -2.16 -4.45
CA LYS A 152 -5.41 -0.73 -4.33
C LYS A 152 -6.67 -0.52 -3.50
N GLU A 153 -7.70 -1.35 -3.71
CA GLU A 153 -8.98 -1.29 -2.99
C GLU A 153 -8.79 -1.57 -1.50
N ARG A 154 -7.87 -2.47 -1.14
CA ARG A 154 -7.38 -2.68 0.24
C ARG A 154 -6.44 -1.57 0.75
N GLY A 155 -6.31 -0.46 0.04
CA GLY A 155 -5.60 0.76 0.46
C GLY A 155 -4.09 0.77 0.23
N LEU A 156 -3.52 -0.24 -0.44
CA LEU A 156 -2.06 -0.35 -0.61
C LEU A 156 -1.53 0.55 -1.73
N LYS A 157 -0.28 0.99 -1.55
CA LYS A 157 0.43 1.93 -2.42
C LYS A 157 1.67 1.29 -3.05
N LYS A 158 2.27 2.01 -4.01
CA LYS A 158 3.53 1.65 -4.69
C LYS A 158 3.50 0.24 -5.34
N ILE A 159 2.31 -0.29 -5.61
CA ILE A 159 2.10 -1.69 -6.02
C ILE A 159 2.78 -2.01 -7.35
N ARG A 160 3.66 -3.00 -7.33
CA ARG A 160 4.25 -3.63 -8.51
C ARG A 160 3.96 -5.12 -8.49
N LEU A 161 3.51 -5.64 -9.63
CA LEU A 161 3.24 -7.04 -9.89
C LEU A 161 3.84 -7.37 -11.25
N GLY A 162 4.68 -8.39 -11.33
CA GLY A 162 5.41 -8.73 -12.54
C GLY A 162 6.00 -10.13 -12.49
N ILE A 163 6.95 -10.41 -13.37
CA ILE A 163 7.77 -11.62 -13.38
C ILE A 163 9.21 -11.14 -13.58
N GLU A 164 10.11 -11.53 -12.68
CA GLU A 164 11.52 -11.14 -12.69
C GLU A 164 12.43 -12.37 -12.51
N GLY A 165 13.73 -12.19 -12.76
CA GLY A 165 14.71 -13.25 -12.60
C GLY A 165 15.15 -13.39 -11.14
N TYR A 166 14.76 -14.49 -10.48
CA TYR A 166 15.17 -14.81 -9.12
C TYR A 166 16.37 -15.78 -9.10
N PRO A 167 17.43 -15.51 -8.34
CA PRO A 167 18.59 -16.40 -8.26
C PRO A 167 18.28 -17.63 -7.41
N THR A 168 18.62 -18.82 -7.92
CA THR A 168 18.35 -20.11 -7.26
C THR A 168 19.61 -20.73 -6.69
N TYR A 169 20.52 -21.19 -7.54
CA TYR A 169 21.76 -21.85 -7.12
C TYR A 169 22.99 -21.27 -7.83
N LYS A 170 24.15 -21.40 -7.20
CA LYS A 170 25.45 -20.97 -7.72
C LYS A 170 25.93 -21.93 -8.83
N GLU A 171 26.01 -21.46 -10.08
CA GLU A 171 26.53 -22.28 -11.18
C GLU A 171 28.06 -22.42 -11.13
N LYS A 172 28.77 -21.30 -10.97
CA LYS A 172 30.22 -21.22 -11.17
C LYS A 172 30.83 -19.93 -10.63
N VAL A 173 32.10 -20.02 -10.21
CA VAL A 173 32.95 -18.86 -9.91
C VAL A 173 33.90 -18.60 -11.08
N LYS A 174 33.70 -17.49 -11.79
CA LYS A 174 34.55 -17.06 -12.90
C LYS A 174 35.60 -16.07 -12.39
N LYS A 175 36.88 -16.42 -12.46
CA LYS A 175 37.97 -15.47 -12.17
C LYS A 175 38.26 -14.65 -13.41
N ARG A 176 38.11 -13.31 -13.33
CA ARG A 176 38.57 -12.39 -14.40
C ARG A 176 40.09 -12.22 -14.33
N PRO A 177 40.77 -11.90 -15.45
CA PRO A 177 42.11 -11.31 -15.41
C PRO A 177 42.05 -10.06 -14.52
N GLY A 178 42.88 -10.00 -13.48
CA GLY A 178 42.74 -9.04 -12.37
C GLY A 178 42.21 -9.62 -11.06
N GLY A 179 41.97 -10.94 -10.99
CA GLY A 179 41.96 -11.71 -9.74
C GLY A 179 40.66 -11.71 -8.92
N ARG A 180 39.79 -10.71 -9.05
CA ARG A 180 38.48 -10.72 -8.38
C ARG A 180 37.62 -11.89 -8.90
N PRO A 181 37.05 -12.73 -8.01
CA PRO A 181 36.06 -13.73 -8.40
C PRO A 181 34.74 -13.02 -8.78
N GLU A 182 34.08 -13.53 -9.81
CA GLU A 182 32.72 -13.18 -10.20
C GLU A 182 31.86 -14.45 -10.08
N VAL A 183 30.84 -14.41 -9.22
CA VAL A 183 29.97 -15.57 -8.98
C VAL A 183 28.74 -15.47 -9.87
N ILE A 184 28.45 -16.56 -10.58
CA ILE A 184 27.35 -16.64 -11.54
C ILE A 184 26.30 -17.57 -10.95
N TYR A 185 25.10 -17.04 -10.76
CA TYR A 185 23.91 -17.75 -10.29
C TYR A 185 23.02 -18.16 -11.47
N ASN A 186 22.28 -19.26 -11.32
CA ASN A 186 21.16 -19.61 -12.19
C ASN A 186 19.94 -18.77 -11.81
N TYR A 187 19.26 -18.18 -12.80
CA TYR A 187 18.10 -17.32 -12.60
C TYR A 187 16.84 -17.92 -13.21
N VAL A 188 15.78 -18.03 -12.41
CA VAL A 188 14.46 -18.51 -12.84
C VAL A 188 13.44 -17.37 -12.90
N GLN A 189 12.60 -17.35 -13.92
CA GLN A 189 11.56 -16.33 -14.08
C GLN A 189 10.40 -16.61 -13.12
N ARG A 190 10.20 -15.76 -12.12
CA ARG A 190 9.24 -15.96 -11.03
C ARG A 190 8.37 -14.72 -10.80
N PRO A 191 7.06 -14.88 -10.49
CA PRO A 191 6.23 -13.75 -10.11
C PRO A 191 6.74 -13.09 -8.83
N PHE A 192 6.64 -11.76 -8.79
CA PHE A 192 6.91 -10.98 -7.59
C PHE A 192 5.75 -10.03 -7.30
N ILE A 193 5.60 -9.69 -6.03
CA ILE A 193 4.64 -8.73 -5.51
C ILE A 193 5.44 -7.73 -4.66
N ARG A 194 5.38 -6.44 -4.98
CA ARG A 194 5.82 -5.38 -4.07
C ARG A 194 4.66 -4.46 -3.78
N MET A 195 4.45 -4.12 -2.51
CA MET A 195 3.42 -3.20 -2.07
C MET A 195 3.83 -2.48 -0.78
N SER A 196 3.29 -1.29 -0.57
CA SER A 196 3.56 -0.46 0.60
C SER A 196 2.28 -0.05 1.31
N TRP A 197 2.30 -0.12 2.63
CA TRP A 197 1.30 0.48 3.53
C TRP A 197 1.88 1.73 4.22
N GLU A 198 2.93 2.32 3.65
CA GLU A 198 3.45 3.60 4.11
C GLU A 198 2.34 4.65 3.99
N LYS A 199 1.90 5.15 5.16
CA LYS A 199 1.14 6.39 5.23
C LYS A 199 2.07 7.52 4.83
N GLU A 200 2.18 7.75 3.53
CA GLU A 200 2.59 9.04 2.99
C GLU A 200 1.59 10.08 3.53
N GLU A 201 1.92 10.68 4.67
CA GLU A 201 1.39 11.97 5.06
C GLU A 201 1.88 12.94 3.99
N GLY A 202 1.03 13.12 2.97
CA GLY A 202 1.39 13.80 1.74
C GLY A 202 2.00 15.15 2.07
N LYS A 203 3.33 15.28 1.84
CA LYS A 203 4.19 16.35 2.36
C LYS A 203 3.39 17.62 2.53
N SER A 204 3.11 18.00 3.78
CA SER A 204 2.27 19.17 4.03
C SER A 204 2.90 20.34 3.29
N ARG A 205 2.23 20.82 2.24
CA ARG A 205 2.59 22.07 1.57
C ARG A 205 2.15 23.25 2.42
N HIS A 206 2.45 23.19 3.72
CA HIS A 206 2.95 24.35 4.41
C HIS A 206 3.98 24.97 3.49
N VAL A 207 3.71 26.20 3.10
CA VAL A 207 4.52 26.90 2.12
C VAL A 207 5.95 26.89 2.68
N ASP A 208 6.88 26.31 1.93
CA ASP A 208 8.29 26.60 2.13
C ASP A 208 8.39 28.12 1.98
N PHE A 209 8.40 28.82 3.11
CA PHE A 209 8.79 30.21 3.18
C PHE A 209 10.27 30.24 2.86
N GLN A 210 10.55 30.13 1.56
CA GLN A 210 11.85 30.24 0.95
C GLN A 210 12.30 31.67 1.21
N CYS A 211 12.86 31.86 2.41
CA CYS A 211 13.29 33.14 2.93
C CYS A 211 14.34 33.67 1.96
N VAL A 212 13.89 34.56 1.08
CA VAL A 212 14.69 35.11 0.00
C VAL A 212 15.87 35.76 0.67
N LYS A 213 17.08 35.21 0.51
CA LYS A 213 18.26 35.62 1.29
C LYS A 213 18.58 37.08 1.05
N SER A 214 17.99 37.94 1.88
CA SER A 214 18.26 39.36 1.96
C SER A 214 19.74 39.52 2.29
N LYS A 215 20.49 40.10 1.36
CA LYS A 215 21.94 40.30 1.50
C LYS A 215 22.24 41.49 2.42
N SER A 216 21.76 41.44 3.67
CA SER A 216 22.20 42.34 4.73
C SER A 216 23.60 41.92 5.19
N ILE A 217 24.63 42.44 4.52
CA ILE A 217 26.03 42.30 4.94
C ILE A 217 26.27 43.26 6.10
N THR A 218 25.92 42.83 7.31
CA THR A 218 26.11 43.62 8.54
C THR A 218 27.41 43.19 9.22
N ASN A 219 28.55 43.65 8.68
CA ASN A 219 29.89 43.37 9.24
C ASN A 219 30.13 44.15 10.55
N LEU A 220 29.48 43.73 11.64
CA LEU A 220 29.66 44.30 12.99
C LEU A 220 31.14 44.34 13.42
N ALA A 221 31.94 43.38 12.99
CA ALA A 221 33.38 43.32 13.27
C ALA A 221 34.19 44.52 12.72
N ALA A 222 33.69 45.23 11.71
CA ALA A 222 34.36 46.42 11.18
C ALA A 222 34.09 47.69 12.01
N ALA A 223 32.98 47.74 12.76
CA ALA A 223 32.59 48.92 13.55
C ALA A 223 33.27 48.98 14.94
N ALA A 224 33.92 47.89 15.37
CA ALA A 224 34.61 47.81 16.66
C ALA A 224 36.11 48.15 16.58
N ALA A 225 36.61 48.54 15.40
CA ALA A 225 38.05 48.68 15.13
C ALA A 225 38.64 50.08 15.41
N ASP A 226 37.82 51.04 15.87
CA ASP A 226 38.19 52.47 15.91
C ASP A 226 37.89 53.12 17.28
N ILE A 227 38.48 52.56 18.34
CA ILE A 227 38.57 53.18 19.67
C ILE A 227 40.02 53.01 20.18
N PRO A 228 40.80 54.09 20.34
CA PRO A 228 42.18 54.00 20.83
C PRO A 228 42.26 53.48 22.27
N GLN A 229 43.25 52.64 22.56
CA GLN A 229 43.53 52.12 23.90
C GLN A 229 44.36 53.10 24.72
N ASP A 230 43.91 53.43 25.93
CA ASP A 230 44.77 53.69 27.07
C ASP A 230 44.03 53.36 28.39
N GLN A 231 44.80 53.25 29.48
CA GLN A 231 44.42 52.99 30.87
C GLN A 231 43.91 51.59 31.24
N LEU A 232 44.87 50.82 31.77
CA LEU A 232 44.70 49.61 32.57
C LEU A 232 43.73 49.80 33.76
N VAL A 233 42.85 48.81 33.99
CA VAL A 233 42.53 48.32 35.35
C VAL A 233 42.43 46.79 35.31
N VAL A 234 42.98 46.13 36.33
CA VAL A 234 42.97 44.66 36.52
C VAL A 234 41.88 44.28 37.53
N MET A 235 41.14 43.19 37.30
CA MET A 235 40.73 42.28 38.39
C MET A 235 40.29 40.87 37.91
N HIS A 236 40.71 39.87 38.69
CA HIS A 236 40.31 38.46 38.70
C HIS A 236 39.48 38.19 40.00
N PRO A 237 39.06 36.96 40.37
CA PRO A 237 38.26 35.98 39.59
C PRO A 237 37.18 35.21 40.43
N THR A 238 36.16 34.65 39.76
CA THR A 238 35.41 33.42 40.19
C THR A 238 34.70 33.44 41.59
N PRO A 239 34.22 32.30 42.15
CA PRO A 239 33.01 31.52 41.76
C PRO A 239 32.03 31.31 42.95
N GLN A 240 30.90 30.58 42.77
CA GLN A 240 30.48 29.40 43.59
C GLN A 240 29.05 28.86 43.32
N VAL A 241 28.79 27.66 43.85
CA VAL A 241 27.52 26.88 43.97
C VAL A 241 26.99 26.95 45.43
N ASP A 242 25.82 26.44 45.87
CA ASP A 242 24.83 25.54 45.24
C ASP A 242 23.37 26.09 45.30
N GLU A 243 22.30 25.64 45.99
CA GLU A 243 21.99 24.51 46.91
C GLU A 243 20.44 24.24 46.90
N LEU A 244 19.89 23.31 47.71
CA LEU A 244 18.54 22.70 47.54
C LEU A 244 17.52 22.84 48.71
N ASP A 245 16.22 22.71 48.34
CA ASP A 245 15.02 22.26 49.08
C ASP A 245 14.69 22.69 50.53
N ILE A 246 13.50 23.31 50.71
CA ILE A 246 12.63 23.14 51.90
C ILE A 246 11.13 23.09 51.50
N LEU A 247 10.40 22.09 52.00
CA LEU A 247 8.93 21.90 52.00
C LEU A 247 8.54 21.09 53.26
N PRO A 248 7.24 20.92 53.64
CA PRO A 248 6.01 21.70 53.42
C PRO A 248 5.27 21.99 54.77
N ILE A 249 3.97 22.40 54.76
CA ILE A 249 2.83 21.79 55.53
C ILE A 249 1.50 22.60 55.48
N HIS A 250 0.38 21.85 55.35
CA HIS A 250 -1.08 22.14 55.45
C HIS A 250 -1.58 22.48 56.89
N PRO A 251 -2.89 22.40 57.30
CA PRO A 251 -4.22 22.38 56.63
C PRO A 251 -5.05 23.62 57.11
N PRO A 252 -6.37 23.62 57.42
CA PRO A 252 -7.60 22.93 56.90
C PRO A 252 -8.50 23.95 56.13
N SER A 253 -9.82 23.84 55.84
CA SER A 253 -10.99 22.96 56.14
C SER A 253 -11.85 22.84 54.84
N GLY A 254 -13.03 22.20 54.73
CA GLY A 254 -13.98 21.55 55.66
C GLY A 254 -15.30 22.35 55.81
N ASN A 255 -16.53 21.83 55.86
CA ASN A 255 -17.12 20.46 55.97
C ASN A 255 -18.59 20.53 55.41
N ASN A 256 -19.42 19.50 55.15
CA ASN A 256 -19.30 18.03 55.01
C ASN A 256 -20.55 17.47 54.25
N ASP A 257 -20.38 16.29 53.65
CA ASP A 257 -21.24 15.07 53.59
C ASP A 257 -22.77 15.13 53.85
N LEU A 258 -23.56 14.39 53.04
CA LEU A 258 -23.97 13.01 53.36
C LEU A 258 -24.76 12.29 52.22
N ASP A 259 -24.71 10.96 52.25
CA ASP A 259 -25.22 9.91 51.33
C ASP A 259 -26.69 9.47 51.63
N PRO A 260 -27.32 8.46 50.96
CA PRO A 260 -27.13 7.84 49.63
C PRO A 260 -28.45 7.49 48.85
N ASP A 261 -28.29 6.83 47.68
CA ASP A 261 -29.14 5.77 47.05
C ASP A 261 -30.64 5.98 46.68
N ALA A 262 -30.97 5.90 45.38
CA ALA A 262 -32.28 5.46 44.84
C ALA A 262 -32.30 5.17 43.30
N GLN A 263 -32.31 3.88 42.93
CA GLN A 263 -33.07 3.22 41.84
C GLN A 263 -33.18 3.80 40.39
N ASN A 264 -32.89 2.90 39.43
CA ASN A 264 -33.19 2.89 37.97
C ASN A 264 -34.74 2.74 37.72
N PRO A 265 -35.32 2.80 36.48
CA PRO A 265 -34.71 2.97 35.14
C PRO A 265 -35.47 3.84 34.08
N MET A 266 -34.92 3.88 32.86
CA MET A 266 -35.55 4.11 31.53
C MET A 266 -36.33 5.41 31.24
N LEU A 267 -35.82 6.18 30.27
CA LEU A 267 -36.30 6.13 28.88
C LEU A 267 -35.21 6.59 27.88
#